data_AF-A0A660TLR8-F1
#
_entry.id   AF-A0A660TLR8-F1
#
_cell.length_a   1.000
_cell.length_b   1.000
_cell.length_c   1.000
_cell.angle_alpha   90.00
_cell.angle_beta   90.00
_cell.angle_gamma   90.00
#
_symmetry.space_group_name_H-M   'P 1'
#
loop_
_entity.id
_entity.type
_entity.pdbx_description
1 polymer ?
#
loop_
_entity_poly.entity_id
_entity_poly.type
_entity_poly.pdbx_seq_one_letter_code
_entity_poly.pdbx_strand_id
1 'polypeptide(L)'
;MNLTASDCETLEEVANELIIQNDETIDRIVSYFFTNRKHYILFEITDEFIVSLRKCSDGNAHLNIGFPFPIHSKSLPEYKNLNKKGIKLDFFLRGEKIREKQRNMLFNMFDEPLLEEVTAMDTLRKFVDHLSSTYTSFIYFDPYNFIGDSIIGLYFADVFEEKYGRTDTKVFSRAHKHIKVFCESYPRTSESIEANCSSGDMIIIPDLIDDHWSSTLSVINQLKANHTSFLIIGRNILLSTNPKGTTIIHYSQPDILLRNKNIESYMNDCLLPFISDPSVNYMCTQTKRDGEICMINPFGSLKSKEIPFDIVVDVCKKLHENNPKLVFYVVGGFRDNSDHLAWIENFLNTTSSDKKLSQRIKIRYYNDLSELVNEVYEDGVLVALTADTSIAHALNRCGVPNFTFYNEINWDSESIQSLTSDSPLGFCRFNYPQYPFIFKIEAPEKRRAAQILSDGLLYLSDQREMPRNKTRQLKSYARRVSKFLEEALFEKDGRRLHIELCRDYEKLRAEYKNTEFSWIFDAYDPMFMTEDLLSKPHRKILYLLSSSWKISPLYKIMESVM
;
A
#
# COMPACT_ATOMS: atom_id res chain seq x y z
N MET A 1 -4.80 -24.74 -10.01
CA MET A 1 -5.15 -25.62 -8.86
C MET A 1 -4.97 -24.82 -7.59
N ASN A 2 -5.94 -24.84 -6.67
CA ASN A 2 -5.70 -24.43 -5.28
C ASN A 2 -4.84 -25.51 -4.59
N LEU A 3 -4.32 -25.24 -3.38
CA LEU A 3 -3.79 -26.30 -2.53
C LEU A 3 -4.78 -27.48 -2.49
N THR A 4 -4.25 -28.70 -2.53
CA THR A 4 -5.11 -29.88 -2.44
C THR A 4 -5.74 -29.95 -1.03
N ALA A 5 -6.85 -30.69 -0.89
CA ALA A 5 -7.45 -30.91 0.43
C ALA A 5 -6.43 -31.51 1.42
N SER A 6 -5.60 -32.44 0.94
CA SER A 6 -4.52 -33.05 1.72
C SER A 6 -3.44 -32.04 2.13
N ASP A 7 -3.06 -31.10 1.25
CA ASP A 7 -2.12 -30.03 1.60
C ASP A 7 -2.68 -29.10 2.69
N CYS A 8 -3.96 -28.75 2.59
CA CYS A 8 -4.64 -27.95 3.59
C CYS A 8 -4.71 -28.68 4.93
N GLU A 9 -5.03 -29.98 4.95
CA GLU A 9 -5.07 -30.78 6.18
C GLU A 9 -3.72 -30.79 6.92
N THR A 10 -2.61 -31.02 6.21
CA THR A 10 -1.27 -30.97 6.83
C THR A 10 -0.94 -29.59 7.39
N LEU A 11 -1.31 -28.50 6.69
CA LEU A 11 -1.08 -27.14 7.16
C LEU A 11 -1.99 -26.77 8.34
N GLU A 12 -3.21 -27.30 8.38
CA GLU A 12 -4.11 -27.16 9.52
C GLU A 12 -3.56 -27.85 10.77
N GLU A 13 -2.98 -29.05 10.64
CA GLU A 13 -2.35 -29.77 11.76
C GLU A 13 -1.23 -28.94 12.39
N VAL A 14 -0.33 -28.40 11.57
CA VAL A 14 0.75 -27.50 12.03
C VAL A 14 0.18 -26.27 12.76
N ALA A 15 -0.86 -25.66 12.20
CA ALA A 15 -1.49 -24.48 12.82
C ALA A 15 -2.17 -24.82 14.16
N ASN A 16 -2.84 -25.97 14.26
CA ASN A 16 -3.46 -26.43 15.51
C ASN A 16 -2.44 -26.71 16.61
N GLU A 17 -1.31 -27.33 16.27
CA GLU A 17 -0.20 -27.53 17.22
C GLU A 17 0.31 -26.20 17.77
N LEU A 18 0.46 -25.19 16.90
CA LEU A 18 0.89 -23.85 17.29
C LEU A 18 -0.14 -23.14 18.18
N ILE A 19 -1.44 -23.32 17.94
CA ILE A 19 -2.50 -22.81 18.82
C ILE A 19 -2.35 -23.41 20.22
N ILE A 20 -2.24 -24.74 20.32
CA ILE A 20 -2.12 -25.46 21.60
C ILE A 20 -0.87 -25.02 22.36
N GLN A 21 0.27 -24.92 21.68
CA GLN A 21 1.55 -24.50 22.28
C GLN A 21 1.52 -23.07 22.84
N ASN A 22 0.67 -22.20 22.30
CA ASN A 22 0.64 -20.77 22.63
C ASN A 22 -0.64 -20.33 23.35
N ASP A 23 -1.43 -21.26 23.89
CA ASP A 23 -2.76 -20.98 24.41
C ASP A 23 -2.76 -19.93 25.56
N GLU A 24 -1.78 -20.01 26.47
CA GLU A 24 -1.62 -19.04 27.56
C GLU A 24 -1.27 -17.62 27.05
N THR A 25 -0.42 -17.53 26.02
CA THR A 25 -0.06 -16.25 25.40
C THR A 25 -1.29 -15.62 24.73
N ILE A 26 -2.09 -16.44 24.05
CA ILE A 26 -3.34 -16.02 23.41
C ILE A 26 -4.33 -15.49 24.46
N ASP A 27 -4.45 -16.12 25.63
CA ASP A 27 -5.32 -15.62 26.70
C ASP A 27 -4.90 -14.25 27.25
N ARG A 28 -3.59 -14.03 27.38
CA ARG A 28 -3.06 -12.73 27.79
C ARG A 28 -3.37 -11.65 26.76
N ILE A 29 -3.22 -11.98 25.48
CA ILE A 29 -3.57 -11.10 24.36
C ILE A 29 -5.06 -10.72 24.37
N VAL A 30 -5.95 -11.71 24.52
CA VAL A 30 -7.39 -11.48 24.60
C VAL A 30 -7.73 -10.56 25.79
N SER A 31 -7.10 -10.80 26.94
CA SER A 31 -7.31 -9.99 28.15
C SER A 31 -6.80 -8.54 27.98
N TYR A 32 -5.64 -8.37 27.36
CA TYR A 32 -5.08 -7.05 27.02
C TYR A 32 -6.02 -6.27 26.07
N PHE A 33 -6.59 -6.94 25.07
CA PHE A 33 -7.53 -6.34 24.11
C PHE A 33 -8.73 -5.68 24.80
N PHE A 34 -9.34 -6.35 25.78
CA PHE A 34 -10.46 -5.81 26.54
C PHE A 34 -10.06 -4.65 27.44
N THR A 35 -8.87 -4.71 28.03
CA THR A 35 -8.40 -3.72 29.01
C THR A 35 -8.09 -2.38 28.34
N ASN A 36 -7.52 -2.39 27.13
CA ASN A 36 -7.06 -1.19 26.43
C ASN A 36 -8.09 -0.58 25.46
N ARG A 37 -9.34 -1.05 25.48
CA ARG A 37 -10.46 -0.55 24.65
C ARG A 37 -10.19 -0.52 23.14
N LYS A 38 -9.19 -1.24 22.64
CA LYS A 38 -8.82 -1.28 21.21
C LYS A 38 -9.96 -1.85 20.34
N HIS A 39 -10.00 -1.45 19.07
CA HIS A 39 -10.96 -1.99 18.08
C HIS A 39 -10.39 -3.15 17.27
N TYR A 40 -9.07 -3.16 17.08
CA TYR A 40 -8.30 -4.13 16.34
C TYR A 40 -6.92 -4.27 17.00
N ILE A 41 -6.40 -5.50 17.07
CA ILE A 41 -5.01 -5.77 17.43
C ILE A 41 -4.49 -6.95 16.59
N LEU A 42 -3.22 -6.90 16.20
CA LEU A 42 -2.52 -7.99 15.53
C LEU A 42 -1.22 -8.32 16.27
N PHE A 43 -1.14 -9.55 16.79
CA PHE A 43 0.04 -10.07 17.49
C PHE A 43 0.77 -11.12 16.64
N GLU A 44 2.06 -10.89 16.43
CA GLU A 44 2.98 -11.87 15.86
C GLU A 44 3.49 -12.77 17.00
N ILE A 45 2.99 -14.01 17.08
CA ILE A 45 3.49 -14.99 18.06
C ILE A 45 4.84 -15.53 17.58
N THR A 46 4.89 -15.92 16.31
CA THR A 46 6.13 -16.26 15.60
C THR A 46 6.11 -15.60 14.21
N ASP A 47 7.22 -15.71 13.47
CA ASP A 47 7.27 -15.17 12.10
C ASP A 47 6.27 -15.91 11.15
N GLU A 48 5.90 -17.15 11.47
CA GLU A 48 4.96 -17.99 10.71
C GLU A 48 3.52 -17.98 11.27
N PHE A 49 3.34 -17.53 12.51
CA PHE A 49 2.06 -17.63 13.23
C PHE A 49 1.62 -16.29 13.82
N ILE A 50 0.51 -15.78 13.29
CA ILE A 50 -0.10 -14.51 13.70
C ILE A 50 -1.47 -14.76 14.33
N VAL A 51 -1.80 -13.92 15.31
CA VAL A 51 -3.13 -13.84 15.90
C VAL A 51 -3.67 -12.43 15.74
N SER A 52 -4.87 -12.29 15.18
CA SER A 52 -5.56 -11.01 15.09
C SER A 52 -6.88 -11.03 15.86
N LEU A 53 -7.20 -9.92 16.52
CA LEU A 53 -8.42 -9.70 17.27
C LEU A 53 -9.14 -8.47 16.74
N ARG A 54 -10.46 -8.57 16.55
CA ARG A 54 -11.29 -7.45 16.13
C ARG A 54 -12.63 -7.45 16.87
N LYS A 55 -13.13 -6.27 17.26
CA LYS A 55 -14.52 -6.13 17.72
C LYS A 55 -15.48 -6.39 16.55
N CYS A 56 -16.48 -7.24 16.76
CA CYS A 56 -17.50 -7.53 15.74
C CYS A 56 -18.84 -7.91 16.40
N SER A 57 -19.93 -7.88 15.63
CA SER A 57 -21.24 -8.33 16.11
C SER A 57 -21.28 -9.85 16.33
N ASP A 58 -20.57 -10.60 15.47
CA ASP A 58 -20.69 -12.05 15.37
C ASP A 58 -19.36 -12.67 15.80
N GLY A 59 -19.11 -12.65 17.11
CA GLY A 59 -17.85 -13.16 17.66
C GLY A 59 -17.67 -14.64 17.31
N ASN A 60 -16.49 -15.01 16.79
CA ASN A 60 -16.13 -16.37 16.37
C ASN A 60 -14.60 -16.49 16.26
N ALA A 61 -14.06 -17.72 16.27
CA ALA A 61 -12.65 -17.98 16.00
C ALA A 61 -12.46 -18.67 14.63
N HIS A 62 -11.38 -18.33 13.92
CA HIS A 62 -11.02 -18.99 12.65
C HIS A 62 -9.52 -19.30 12.60
N LEU A 63 -9.19 -20.42 11.96
CA LEU A 63 -7.86 -20.77 11.51
C LEU A 63 -7.74 -20.47 10.02
N ASN A 64 -6.72 -19.72 9.65
CA ASN A 64 -6.52 -19.21 8.31
C ASN A 64 -5.12 -19.63 7.81
N ILE A 65 -5.03 -20.13 6.59
CA ILE A 65 -3.77 -20.44 5.90
C ILE A 65 -3.53 -19.35 4.86
N GLY A 66 -2.40 -18.65 4.94
CA GLY A 66 -2.07 -17.44 4.20
C GLY A 66 -2.46 -16.16 4.96
N PHE A 67 -1.69 -15.08 4.78
CA PHE A 67 -1.92 -13.76 5.38
C PHE A 67 -1.35 -12.65 4.48
N PRO A 68 -1.98 -11.46 4.37
CA PRO A 68 -3.21 -11.00 5.04
C PRO A 68 -4.51 -11.56 4.44
N PHE A 69 -4.41 -12.15 3.26
CA PHE A 69 -5.53 -12.77 2.56
C PHE A 69 -5.35 -14.29 2.59
N PRO A 70 -6.24 -15.04 3.27
CA PRO A 70 -6.08 -16.48 3.38
C PRO A 70 -6.56 -17.23 2.13
N ILE A 71 -5.83 -18.27 1.74
CA ILE A 71 -6.24 -19.26 0.72
C ILE A 71 -7.25 -20.27 1.26
N HIS A 72 -7.23 -20.49 2.56
CA HIS A 72 -8.06 -21.48 3.23
C HIS A 72 -8.42 -20.99 4.62
N SER A 73 -9.66 -21.20 5.03
CA SER A 73 -10.17 -20.78 6.34
C SER A 73 -11.08 -21.85 6.92
N LYS A 74 -10.88 -22.15 8.20
CA LYS A 74 -11.65 -23.13 8.97
C LYS A 74 -12.18 -22.48 10.24
N SER A 75 -13.50 -22.55 10.44
CA SER A 75 -14.13 -22.06 11.67
C SER A 75 -13.76 -22.95 12.86
N LEU A 76 -13.49 -22.32 14.00
CA LEU A 76 -13.20 -22.95 15.28
C LEU A 76 -14.28 -22.56 16.31
N PRO A 77 -15.54 -22.99 16.13
CA PRO A 77 -16.67 -22.48 16.90
C PRO A 77 -16.59 -22.77 18.41
N GLU A 78 -15.93 -23.87 18.78
CA GLU A 78 -15.78 -24.28 20.18
C GLU A 78 -14.61 -23.59 20.90
N TYR A 79 -13.77 -22.83 20.18
CA TYR A 79 -12.59 -22.20 20.76
C TYR A 79 -13.00 -21.05 21.70
N LYS A 80 -12.90 -21.30 23.01
CA LYS A 80 -13.04 -20.33 24.12
C LYS A 80 -14.38 -19.56 24.18
N ASN A 81 -15.45 -20.05 23.52
CA ASN A 81 -16.81 -19.48 23.57
C ASN A 81 -16.86 -17.95 23.33
N LEU A 82 -16.14 -17.46 22.31
CA LEU A 82 -15.94 -16.03 22.07
C LEU A 82 -17.19 -15.27 21.61
N ASN A 83 -18.24 -15.96 21.18
CA ASN A 83 -19.49 -15.37 20.66
C ASN A 83 -20.15 -14.43 21.68
N LYS A 84 -20.00 -14.70 22.98
CA LYS A 84 -20.54 -13.84 24.06
C LYS A 84 -19.75 -12.55 24.28
N LYS A 85 -18.57 -12.43 23.70
CA LYS A 85 -17.63 -11.30 23.95
C LYS A 85 -17.61 -10.25 22.83
N GLY A 86 -18.32 -10.48 21.71
CA GLY A 86 -18.36 -9.53 20.59
C GLY A 86 -16.99 -9.34 19.92
N ILE A 87 -16.18 -10.40 19.86
CA ILE A 87 -14.85 -10.36 19.23
C ILE A 87 -14.65 -11.50 18.24
N LYS A 88 -13.99 -11.20 17.13
CA LYS A 88 -13.46 -12.17 16.19
C LYS A 88 -11.99 -12.43 16.50
N LEU A 89 -11.60 -13.69 16.57
CA LEU A 89 -10.21 -14.13 16.76
C LEU A 89 -9.76 -14.92 15.52
N ASP A 90 -8.77 -14.42 14.80
CA ASP A 90 -8.26 -15.08 13.60
C ASP A 90 -6.81 -15.52 13.85
N PHE A 91 -6.56 -16.82 13.72
CA PHE A 91 -5.23 -17.43 13.68
C PHE A 91 -4.78 -17.51 12.23
N PHE A 92 -3.54 -17.13 11.94
CA PHE A 92 -2.97 -17.21 10.60
C PHE A 92 -1.67 -17.99 10.60
N LEU A 93 -1.62 -19.05 9.80
CA LEU A 93 -0.37 -19.68 9.38
C LEU A 93 0.07 -19.05 8.06
N ARG A 94 1.32 -18.60 7.97
CA ARG A 94 1.89 -18.01 6.75
C ARG A 94 3.33 -18.44 6.52
N GLY A 95 3.86 -18.21 5.31
CA GLY A 95 5.29 -18.25 5.07
C GLY A 95 5.80 -19.49 4.32
N GLU A 96 7.06 -19.86 4.59
CA GLU A 96 7.85 -20.74 3.73
C GLU A 96 7.18 -22.11 3.51
N LYS A 97 6.59 -22.71 4.55
CA LYS A 97 5.90 -24.01 4.43
C LYS A 97 4.78 -24.00 3.38
N ILE A 98 4.02 -22.89 3.30
CA ILE A 98 2.96 -22.74 2.31
C ILE A 98 3.59 -22.58 0.92
N ARG A 99 4.59 -21.72 0.80
CA ARG A 99 5.23 -21.41 -0.48
C ARG A 99 6.03 -22.57 -1.06
N GLU A 100 6.66 -23.39 -0.23
CA GLU A 100 7.34 -24.62 -0.64
C GLU A 100 6.35 -25.59 -1.28
N LYS A 101 5.20 -25.84 -0.64
CA LYS A 101 4.13 -26.66 -1.22
C LYS A 101 3.65 -26.09 -2.55
N GLN A 102 3.42 -24.78 -2.62
CA GLN A 102 3.02 -24.10 -3.85
C GLN A 102 4.05 -24.29 -4.98
N ARG A 103 5.35 -24.06 -4.70
CA ARG A 103 6.45 -24.25 -5.65
C ARG A 103 6.54 -25.70 -6.15
N ASN A 104 6.42 -26.67 -5.25
CA ASN A 104 6.40 -28.09 -5.61
C ASN A 104 5.20 -28.43 -6.53
N MET A 105 4.03 -27.82 -6.31
CA MET A 105 2.90 -27.97 -7.24
C MET A 105 3.23 -27.46 -8.63
N LEU A 106 3.92 -26.32 -8.77
CA LEU A 106 4.35 -25.80 -10.07
C LEU A 106 5.34 -26.75 -10.75
N PHE A 107 6.32 -27.27 -10.02
CA PHE A 107 7.31 -28.19 -10.58
C PHE A 107 6.63 -29.48 -11.09
N ASN A 108 5.65 -29.98 -10.34
CA ASN A 108 4.87 -31.17 -10.70
C ASN A 108 3.83 -30.93 -11.81
N MET A 109 3.65 -29.69 -12.29
CA MET A 109 2.74 -29.40 -13.41
C MET A 109 3.30 -29.75 -14.80
N PHE A 110 4.59 -30.05 -14.88
CA PHE A 110 5.30 -30.35 -16.12
C PHE A 110 5.85 -31.76 -16.08
N ASP A 111 5.82 -32.43 -17.23
CA ASP A 111 6.45 -33.73 -17.39
C ASP A 111 7.97 -33.54 -17.52
N GLU A 112 8.73 -34.10 -16.57
CA GLU A 112 10.20 -34.10 -16.55
C GLU A 112 10.85 -32.72 -16.84
N PRO A 113 10.54 -31.65 -16.08
CA PRO A 113 11.16 -30.35 -16.31
C PRO A 113 12.67 -30.40 -16.04
N LEU A 114 13.45 -29.69 -16.85
CA LEU A 114 14.85 -29.40 -16.53
C LEU A 114 14.87 -28.35 -15.40
N LEU A 115 15.10 -28.80 -14.17
CA LEU A 115 15.25 -27.93 -13.01
C LEU A 115 16.72 -27.55 -12.84
N GLU A 116 17.00 -26.24 -12.89
CA GLU A 116 18.29 -25.64 -12.60
C GLU A 116 18.18 -24.76 -11.35
N GLU A 117 18.89 -25.12 -10.31
CA GLU A 117 18.98 -24.32 -9.08
C GLU A 117 20.19 -23.41 -9.13
N VAL A 118 19.97 -22.10 -8.96
CA VAL A 118 21.04 -21.09 -8.96
C VAL A 118 21.15 -20.45 -7.58
N THR A 119 22.38 -20.32 -7.09
CA THR A 119 22.67 -19.73 -5.77
C THR A 119 23.15 -18.28 -5.85
N ALA A 120 23.63 -17.85 -7.03
CA ALA A 120 24.14 -16.50 -7.26
C ALA A 120 23.11 -15.65 -8.03
N MET A 121 22.76 -14.50 -7.45
CA MET A 121 21.80 -13.56 -8.03
C MET A 121 22.19 -13.11 -9.44
N ASP A 122 23.47 -12.84 -9.68
CA ASP A 122 23.96 -12.39 -11.00
C ASP A 122 23.82 -13.46 -12.08
N THR A 123 23.76 -14.74 -11.71
CA THR A 123 23.48 -15.82 -12.64
C THR A 123 22.04 -15.75 -13.12
N LEU A 124 21.07 -15.60 -12.20
CA LEU A 124 19.66 -15.44 -12.56
C LEU A 124 19.47 -14.19 -13.44
N ARG A 125 20.05 -13.05 -13.05
CA ARG A 125 19.96 -11.79 -13.82
C ARG A 125 20.45 -11.96 -15.26
N LYS A 126 21.56 -12.67 -15.49
CA LYS A 126 22.07 -12.93 -16.85
C LYS A 126 21.07 -13.72 -17.70
N PHE A 127 20.38 -14.70 -17.11
CA PHE A 127 19.32 -15.43 -17.83
C PHE A 127 18.16 -14.50 -18.19
N VAL A 128 17.72 -13.65 -17.26
CA VAL A 128 16.65 -12.67 -17.49
C VAL A 128 17.06 -11.68 -18.58
N ASP A 129 18.23 -11.03 -18.46
CA ASP A 129 18.74 -10.07 -19.45
C ASP A 129 18.83 -10.69 -20.85
N HIS A 130 19.31 -11.94 -20.94
CA HIS A 130 19.39 -12.66 -22.20
C HIS A 130 17.99 -12.88 -22.81
N LEU A 131 17.04 -13.39 -22.02
CA LEU A 131 15.67 -13.61 -22.48
C LEU A 131 14.99 -12.30 -22.89
N SER A 132 15.07 -11.27 -22.05
CA SER A 132 14.46 -9.95 -22.32
C SER A 132 14.97 -9.31 -23.61
N SER A 133 16.21 -9.61 -24.04
CA SER A 133 16.74 -9.16 -25.34
C SER A 133 16.08 -9.81 -26.56
N THR A 134 15.45 -10.98 -26.38
CA THR A 134 14.81 -11.77 -27.45
C THR A 134 13.31 -11.53 -27.56
N TYR A 135 12.68 -11.03 -26.49
CA TYR A 135 11.23 -10.79 -26.44
C TYR A 135 10.88 -9.38 -26.94
N THR A 136 9.72 -9.28 -27.60
CA THR A 136 9.24 -8.04 -28.22
C THR A 136 8.35 -7.20 -27.29
N SER A 137 7.65 -7.84 -26.34
CA SER A 137 6.80 -7.15 -25.36
C SER A 137 6.84 -7.81 -23.99
N PHE A 138 6.42 -7.05 -22.97
CA PHE A 138 6.19 -7.56 -21.62
C PHE A 138 4.69 -7.64 -21.35
N ILE A 139 4.28 -8.73 -20.71
CA ILE A 139 2.90 -8.93 -20.27
C ILE A 139 2.90 -9.05 -18.76
N TYR A 140 2.26 -8.10 -18.10
CA TYR A 140 2.09 -8.12 -16.66
C TYR A 140 0.72 -8.67 -16.28
N PHE A 141 0.70 -9.71 -15.45
CA PHE A 141 -0.53 -10.24 -14.87
C PHE A 141 -0.73 -9.68 -13.48
N ASP A 142 -1.69 -8.77 -13.35
CA ASP A 142 -2.10 -8.23 -12.06
C ASP A 142 -2.90 -9.30 -11.29
N PRO A 143 -2.37 -9.78 -10.16
CA PRO A 143 -3.05 -10.78 -9.36
C PRO A 143 -4.13 -10.16 -8.46
N TYR A 144 -4.08 -8.84 -8.27
CA TYR A 144 -4.94 -8.14 -7.34
C TYR A 144 -6.34 -7.94 -7.90
N ASN A 145 -7.30 -8.01 -6.98
CA ASN A 145 -8.72 -7.77 -7.27
C ASN A 145 -9.14 -6.36 -6.87
N PHE A 146 -8.37 -5.71 -5.99
CA PHE A 146 -8.64 -4.39 -5.49
C PHE A 146 -7.82 -3.36 -6.26
N ILE A 147 -8.48 -2.33 -6.74
CA ILE A 147 -7.88 -1.32 -7.61
C ILE A 147 -6.71 -0.55 -6.98
N GLY A 148 -6.75 -0.27 -5.67
CA GLY A 148 -5.62 0.38 -4.99
C GLY A 148 -4.36 -0.48 -5.05
N ASP A 149 -4.51 -1.78 -4.78
CA ASP A 149 -3.43 -2.76 -4.86
C ASP A 149 -2.96 -2.96 -6.30
N SER A 150 -3.89 -2.95 -7.27
CA SER A 150 -3.53 -2.99 -8.69
C SER A 150 -2.67 -1.80 -9.09
N ILE A 151 -3.01 -0.57 -8.67
CA ILE A 151 -2.20 0.63 -8.95
C ILE A 151 -0.80 0.51 -8.32
N ILE A 152 -0.71 -0.03 -7.10
CA ILE A 152 0.58 -0.34 -6.46
C ILE A 152 1.34 -1.40 -7.27
N GLY A 153 0.66 -2.44 -7.74
CA GLY A 153 1.23 -3.52 -8.54
C GLY A 153 1.77 -3.06 -9.89
N LEU A 154 1.26 -1.96 -10.47
CA LEU A 154 1.84 -1.38 -11.69
C LEU A 154 3.30 -0.98 -11.51
N TYR A 155 3.77 -0.83 -10.26
CA TYR A 155 5.19 -0.65 -9.99
C TYR A 155 6.07 -1.67 -10.71
N PHE A 156 5.70 -2.95 -10.70
CA PHE A 156 6.48 -3.98 -11.38
C PHE A 156 6.53 -3.74 -12.89
N ALA A 157 5.40 -3.40 -13.51
CA ALA A 157 5.36 -3.10 -14.93
C ALA A 157 6.30 -1.93 -15.25
N ASP A 158 6.18 -0.82 -14.51
CA ASP A 158 7.00 0.38 -14.70
C ASP A 158 8.51 0.08 -14.57
N VAL A 159 8.92 -0.76 -13.59
CA VAL A 159 10.34 -1.15 -13.40
C VAL A 159 10.89 -1.88 -14.63
N PHE A 160 10.13 -2.82 -15.18
CA PHE A 160 10.56 -3.59 -16.34
C PHE A 160 10.58 -2.73 -17.60
N GLU A 161 9.62 -1.83 -17.77
CA GLU A 161 9.62 -0.85 -18.87
C GLU A 161 10.87 0.02 -18.86
N GLU A 162 11.18 0.62 -17.70
CA GLU A 162 12.35 1.49 -17.52
C GLU A 162 13.66 0.72 -17.74
N LYS A 163 13.79 -0.47 -17.13
CA LYS A 163 15.02 -1.28 -17.21
C LYS A 163 15.36 -1.72 -18.63
N TYR A 164 14.35 -2.11 -19.42
CA TYR A 164 14.54 -2.72 -20.74
C TYR A 164 14.16 -1.79 -21.90
N GLY A 165 13.74 -0.56 -21.62
CA GLY A 165 13.39 0.44 -22.63
C GLY A 165 12.23 0.01 -23.54
N ARG A 166 11.20 -0.61 -22.96
CA ARG A 166 10.00 -1.06 -23.67
C ARG A 166 8.79 -0.25 -23.22
N THR A 167 7.95 0.18 -24.16
CA THR A 167 6.71 0.94 -23.88
C THR A 167 5.43 0.14 -24.13
N ASP A 168 5.58 -1.08 -24.65
CA ASP A 168 4.46 -1.91 -25.11
C ASP A 168 4.04 -2.92 -24.03
N THR A 169 4.01 -2.51 -22.76
CA THR A 169 3.57 -3.42 -21.68
C THR A 169 2.06 -3.52 -21.65
N LYS A 170 1.57 -4.76 -21.70
CA LYS A 170 0.16 -5.07 -21.57
C LYS A 170 -0.14 -5.55 -20.15
N VAL A 171 -1.19 -5.02 -19.55
CA VAL A 171 -1.63 -5.40 -18.20
C VAL A 171 -2.92 -6.21 -18.25
N PHE A 172 -2.93 -7.41 -17.71
CA PHE A 172 -4.15 -8.19 -17.52
C PHE A 172 -4.62 -8.09 -16.07
N SER A 173 -5.78 -7.47 -15.85
CA SER A 173 -6.30 -7.21 -14.51
C SER A 173 -7.82 -7.40 -14.42
N ARG A 174 -8.31 -7.74 -13.23
CA ARG A 174 -9.75 -7.65 -12.94
C ARG A 174 -10.22 -6.19 -12.89
N ALA A 175 -9.34 -5.27 -12.52
CA ALA A 175 -9.58 -3.82 -12.50
C ALA A 175 -9.20 -3.11 -13.83
N HIS A 176 -9.00 -3.85 -14.93
CA HIS A 176 -8.54 -3.32 -16.23
C HIS A 176 -9.29 -2.07 -16.71
N LYS A 177 -10.61 -1.99 -16.51
CA LYS A 177 -11.41 -0.82 -16.94
C LYS A 177 -10.95 0.48 -16.31
N HIS A 178 -10.39 0.40 -15.11
CA HIS A 178 -9.89 1.55 -14.39
C HIS A 178 -8.40 1.81 -14.66
N ILE A 179 -7.62 0.74 -14.87
CA ILE A 179 -6.18 0.83 -15.13
C ILE A 179 -5.90 1.30 -16.56
N LYS A 180 -6.81 1.04 -17.52
CA LYS A 180 -6.67 1.40 -18.93
C LYS A 180 -6.35 2.87 -19.21
N VAL A 181 -6.63 3.76 -18.25
CA VAL A 181 -6.33 5.19 -18.35
C VAL A 181 -4.83 5.48 -18.16
N PHE A 182 -4.09 4.56 -17.54
CA PHE A 182 -2.65 4.68 -17.27
C PHE A 182 -1.80 3.82 -18.18
N CYS A 183 -2.26 2.63 -18.56
CA CYS A 183 -1.52 1.72 -19.45
C CYS A 183 -2.47 0.80 -20.23
N GLU A 184 -1.99 0.20 -21.31
CA GLU A 184 -2.77 -0.73 -22.13
C GLU A 184 -3.23 -1.94 -21.29
N SER A 185 -4.54 -2.04 -21.02
CA SER A 185 -5.08 -2.96 -20.03
C SER A 185 -6.25 -3.79 -20.55
N TYR A 186 -6.23 -5.08 -20.23
CA TYR A 186 -7.17 -6.08 -20.72
C TYR A 186 -7.86 -6.85 -19.58
N PRO A 187 -9.11 -7.32 -19.78
CA PRO A 187 -9.75 -8.19 -18.81
C PRO A 187 -8.96 -9.48 -18.67
N ARG A 188 -8.79 -9.94 -17.42
CA ARG A 188 -8.13 -11.21 -17.12
C ARG A 188 -9.07 -12.40 -17.30
N THR A 189 -9.47 -12.68 -18.53
CA THR A 189 -10.25 -13.86 -18.93
C THR A 189 -9.45 -14.73 -19.89
N SER A 190 -9.80 -16.01 -20.00
CA SER A 190 -9.09 -16.92 -20.89
C SER A 190 -9.09 -16.42 -22.34
N GLU A 191 -10.24 -15.96 -22.85
CA GLU A 191 -10.39 -15.47 -24.22
C GLU A 191 -9.51 -14.24 -24.48
N SER A 192 -9.49 -13.31 -23.53
CA SER A 192 -8.68 -12.10 -23.62
C SER A 192 -7.18 -12.42 -23.60
N ILE A 193 -6.76 -13.34 -22.75
CA ILE A 193 -5.38 -13.80 -22.63
C ILE A 193 -4.93 -14.46 -23.95
N GLU A 194 -5.71 -15.41 -24.47
CA GLU A 194 -5.41 -16.10 -25.74
C GLU A 194 -5.35 -15.15 -26.94
N ALA A 195 -6.23 -14.14 -26.98
CA ALA A 195 -6.27 -13.18 -28.08
C ALA A 195 -5.09 -12.19 -28.10
N ASN A 196 -4.45 -11.94 -26.95
CA ASN A 196 -3.50 -10.84 -26.79
C ASN A 196 -2.09 -11.27 -26.38
N CYS A 197 -1.88 -12.55 -26.02
CA CYS A 197 -0.58 -13.13 -25.72
C CYS A 197 -0.05 -13.94 -26.91
N SER A 198 1.24 -13.81 -27.20
CA SER A 198 1.96 -14.45 -28.30
C SER A 198 3.24 -15.12 -27.81
N SER A 199 3.87 -15.95 -28.66
CA SER A 199 5.15 -16.60 -28.35
C SER A 199 6.33 -15.62 -28.24
N GLY A 200 6.14 -14.37 -28.68
CA GLY A 200 7.13 -13.29 -28.60
C GLY A 200 7.04 -12.44 -27.33
N ASP A 201 6.27 -12.88 -26.33
CA ASP A 201 6.03 -12.13 -25.11
C ASP A 201 6.72 -12.76 -23.90
N MET A 202 7.19 -11.91 -22.99
CA MET A 202 7.70 -12.31 -21.69
C MET A 202 6.67 -11.98 -20.62
N ILE A 203 6.26 -12.99 -19.85
CA ILE A 203 5.19 -12.83 -18.87
C ILE A 203 5.78 -12.57 -17.49
N ILE A 204 5.32 -11.51 -16.84
CA ILE A 204 5.68 -11.13 -15.50
C ILE A 204 4.49 -11.40 -14.59
N ILE A 205 4.68 -12.30 -13.63
CA ILE A 205 3.72 -12.65 -12.59
C ILE A 205 4.32 -12.24 -11.24
N PRO A 206 3.77 -11.22 -10.57
CA PRO A 206 4.33 -10.74 -9.31
C PRO A 206 4.12 -11.75 -8.17
N ASP A 207 3.01 -12.50 -8.16
CA ASP A 207 2.61 -13.52 -7.16
C ASP A 207 3.16 -13.28 -5.74
N LEU A 208 2.81 -12.12 -5.19
CA LEU A 208 3.43 -11.64 -3.97
C LEU A 208 2.83 -12.22 -2.70
N ILE A 209 1.61 -12.71 -2.74
CA ILE A 209 0.87 -13.14 -1.57
C ILE A 209 0.29 -14.52 -1.82
N ASP A 210 0.20 -15.29 -0.73
CA ASP A 210 -0.06 -16.73 -0.81
C ASP A 210 -1.43 -17.05 -1.45
N ASP A 211 -2.37 -16.08 -1.48
CA ASP A 211 -3.72 -16.17 -2.04
C ASP A 211 -3.86 -16.08 -3.55
N HIS A 212 -2.82 -15.67 -4.26
CA HIS A 212 -2.86 -15.49 -5.70
C HIS A 212 -2.36 -16.70 -6.49
N TRP A 213 -1.86 -17.73 -5.80
CA TRP A 213 -1.18 -18.86 -6.41
C TRP A 213 -2.01 -19.62 -7.44
N SER A 214 -3.29 -19.87 -7.13
CA SER A 214 -4.17 -20.59 -8.06
C SER A 214 -4.39 -19.85 -9.37
N SER A 215 -4.41 -18.52 -9.29
CA SER A 215 -4.49 -17.61 -10.42
C SER A 215 -3.20 -17.65 -11.24
N THR A 216 -2.04 -17.66 -10.58
CA THR A 216 -0.71 -17.84 -11.20
C THR A 216 -0.63 -19.16 -11.97
N LEU A 217 -1.00 -20.29 -11.35
CA LEU A 217 -0.99 -21.60 -12.00
C LEU A 217 -1.98 -21.70 -13.18
N SER A 218 -3.11 -21.00 -13.11
CA SER A 218 -4.09 -20.98 -14.20
C SER A 218 -3.51 -20.31 -15.45
N VAL A 219 -2.85 -19.16 -15.29
CA VAL A 219 -2.21 -18.44 -16.40
C VAL A 219 -1.10 -19.29 -17.02
N ILE A 220 -0.25 -19.90 -16.19
CA ILE A 220 0.84 -20.77 -16.67
C ILE A 220 0.27 -21.98 -17.44
N ASN A 221 -0.75 -22.64 -16.91
CA ASN A 221 -1.37 -23.79 -17.60
C ASN A 221 -2.01 -23.41 -18.94
N GLN A 222 -2.60 -22.22 -19.02
CA GLN A 222 -3.21 -21.73 -20.25
C GLN A 222 -2.16 -21.41 -21.32
N LEU A 223 -1.03 -20.81 -20.91
CA LEU A 223 -0.03 -20.26 -21.83
C LEU A 223 1.18 -21.17 -22.07
N LYS A 224 1.35 -22.26 -21.32
CA LYS A 224 2.50 -23.17 -21.51
C LYS A 224 2.61 -23.78 -22.92
N ALA A 225 1.48 -23.89 -23.64
CA ALA A 225 1.47 -24.38 -25.01
C ALA A 225 2.04 -23.34 -26.01
N ASN A 226 2.13 -22.07 -25.64
CA ASN A 226 2.58 -20.98 -26.51
C ASN A 226 4.10 -20.76 -26.49
N HIS A 227 4.86 -21.66 -25.83
CA HIS A 227 6.31 -21.57 -25.70
C HIS A 227 6.78 -20.24 -25.07
N THR A 228 6.07 -19.83 -24.04
CA THR A 228 6.27 -18.56 -23.35
C THR A 228 7.24 -18.70 -22.17
N SER A 229 7.93 -17.60 -21.84
CA SER A 229 8.71 -17.48 -20.59
C SER A 229 7.96 -16.67 -19.54
N PHE A 230 8.05 -17.10 -18.29
CA PHE A 230 7.39 -16.51 -17.13
C PHE A 230 8.42 -16.16 -16.07
N LEU A 231 8.33 -14.95 -15.53
CA LEU A 231 8.97 -14.56 -14.28
C LEU A 231 7.93 -14.61 -13.17
N ILE A 232 8.16 -15.44 -12.16
CA ILE A 232 7.33 -15.49 -10.96
C ILE A 232 8.12 -14.82 -9.84
N ILE A 233 7.95 -13.50 -9.77
CA ILE A 233 8.84 -12.62 -8.99
C ILE A 233 8.81 -13.01 -7.51
N GLY A 234 7.63 -13.14 -6.91
CA GLY A 234 7.47 -13.50 -5.50
C GLY A 234 7.89 -14.94 -5.13
N ARG A 235 8.38 -15.74 -6.09
CA ARG A 235 8.89 -17.11 -5.87
C ARG A 235 10.30 -17.33 -6.41
N ASN A 236 11.00 -16.27 -6.84
CA ASN A 236 12.37 -16.39 -7.35
C ASN A 236 12.52 -17.39 -8.53
N ILE A 237 11.48 -17.52 -9.38
CA ILE A 237 11.43 -18.51 -10.46
C ILE A 237 11.40 -17.83 -11.83
N LEU A 238 12.26 -18.31 -12.72
CA LEU A 238 12.16 -18.11 -14.16
C LEU A 238 11.77 -19.46 -14.80
N LEU A 239 10.66 -19.47 -15.51
CA LEU A 239 10.13 -20.64 -16.21
C LEU A 239 10.17 -20.36 -17.71
N SER A 240 10.74 -21.26 -18.50
CA SER A 240 10.73 -21.15 -19.96
C SER A 240 10.19 -22.43 -20.58
N THR A 241 9.14 -22.30 -21.39
CA THR A 241 8.53 -23.43 -22.10
C THR A 241 8.90 -23.38 -23.57
N ASN A 242 9.23 -24.52 -24.16
CA ASN A 242 9.57 -24.62 -25.59
C ASN A 242 9.16 -26.00 -26.15
N PRO A 243 9.21 -26.23 -27.48
CA PRO A 243 8.80 -27.51 -28.06
C PRO A 243 9.59 -28.73 -27.58
N LYS A 244 10.81 -28.54 -27.06
CA LYS A 244 11.69 -29.61 -26.57
C LYS A 244 11.47 -29.92 -25.09
N GLY A 245 10.71 -29.10 -24.37
CA GLY A 245 10.43 -29.28 -22.95
C GLY A 245 10.37 -27.96 -22.18
N THR A 246 10.38 -28.09 -20.86
CA THR A 246 10.30 -26.97 -19.92
C THR A 246 11.62 -26.86 -19.14
N THR A 247 12.14 -25.65 -19.04
CA THR A 247 13.27 -25.32 -18.14
C THR A 247 12.76 -24.44 -17.02
N ILE A 248 13.13 -24.80 -15.79
CA ILE A 248 12.80 -24.06 -14.56
C ILE A 248 14.12 -23.65 -13.92
N ILE A 249 14.35 -22.35 -13.83
CA ILE A 249 15.49 -21.77 -13.11
C ILE A 249 14.96 -21.21 -11.79
N HIS A 250 15.41 -21.78 -10.68
CA HIS A 250 15.00 -21.38 -9.34
C HIS A 250 16.19 -20.76 -8.60
N TYR A 251 16.06 -19.51 -8.15
CA TYR A 251 17.06 -18.91 -7.30
C TYR A 251 16.84 -19.36 -5.85
N SER A 252 17.73 -20.22 -5.35
CA SER A 252 17.58 -21.01 -4.11
C SER A 252 17.63 -20.21 -2.81
N GLN A 253 17.37 -18.90 -2.84
CA GLN A 253 17.16 -18.11 -1.63
C GLN A 253 15.73 -18.25 -1.14
N PRO A 254 15.50 -18.08 0.18
CA PRO A 254 14.15 -18.06 0.74
C PRO A 254 13.24 -17.09 0.00
N ASP A 255 11.97 -17.47 -0.11
CA ASP A 255 11.00 -16.61 -0.78
C ASP A 255 10.85 -15.28 -0.04
N ILE A 256 10.73 -14.21 -0.83
CA ILE A 256 10.60 -12.88 -0.27
C ILE A 256 9.16 -12.74 0.19
N LEU A 257 9.01 -12.56 1.50
CA LEU A 257 7.71 -12.51 2.15
C LEU A 257 7.43 -11.07 2.58
N LEU A 258 6.16 -10.64 2.45
CA LEU A 258 5.67 -9.36 2.98
C LEU A 258 5.59 -9.46 4.52
N ARG A 259 6.77 -9.59 5.12
CA ARG A 259 7.03 -9.69 6.55
C ARG A 259 7.82 -8.46 6.91
N ASN A 260 7.38 -7.73 7.92
CA ASN A 260 8.23 -6.72 8.56
C ASN A 260 8.95 -5.85 7.51
N LYS A 261 8.21 -5.44 6.46
CA LYS A 261 8.66 -4.57 5.37
C LYS A 261 7.45 -3.83 4.82
N ASN A 262 7.57 -2.54 4.56
CA ASN A 262 6.56 -1.84 3.78
C ASN A 262 6.51 -2.43 2.37
N ILE A 263 5.40 -2.22 1.69
CA ILE A 263 5.10 -2.86 0.42
C ILE A 263 6.08 -2.41 -0.70
N GLU A 264 6.60 -1.18 -0.71
CA GLU A 264 7.66 -0.77 -1.68
C GLU A 264 8.97 -1.53 -1.46
N SER A 265 9.49 -1.55 -0.24
CA SER A 265 10.71 -2.30 0.10
C SER A 265 10.55 -3.78 -0.24
N TYR A 266 9.38 -4.33 0.05
CA TYR A 266 9.03 -5.69 -0.32
C TYR A 266 9.01 -5.91 -1.84
N MET A 267 8.39 -5.02 -2.62
CA MET A 267 8.38 -5.13 -4.09
C MET A 267 9.79 -5.00 -4.68
N ASN A 268 10.61 -4.09 -4.16
CA ASN A 268 12.01 -3.95 -4.55
C ASN A 268 12.80 -5.22 -4.27
N ASP A 269 12.66 -5.77 -3.07
CA ASP A 269 13.31 -7.03 -2.73
C ASP A 269 12.90 -8.12 -3.71
N CYS A 270 11.61 -8.26 -4.00
CA CYS A 270 11.07 -9.20 -4.97
C CYS A 270 11.71 -9.05 -6.35
N LEU A 271 11.98 -7.81 -6.78
CA LEU A 271 12.59 -7.50 -8.07
C LEU A 271 14.11 -7.68 -8.12
N LEU A 272 14.82 -7.52 -6.99
CA LEU A 272 16.29 -7.57 -6.94
C LEU A 272 16.89 -8.79 -7.65
N PRO A 273 16.35 -10.02 -7.52
CA PRO A 273 16.88 -11.19 -8.23
C PRO A 273 16.83 -11.09 -9.76
N PHE A 274 15.94 -10.26 -10.30
CA PHE A 274 15.68 -10.14 -11.74
C PHE A 274 16.23 -8.83 -12.32
N ILE A 275 16.31 -7.77 -11.51
CA ILE A 275 16.72 -6.43 -11.94
C ILE A 275 17.78 -5.86 -10.97
N SER A 276 18.87 -5.34 -11.53
CA SER A 276 20.03 -4.84 -10.77
C SER A 276 19.75 -3.60 -9.92
N ASP A 277 18.94 -2.69 -10.46
CA ASP A 277 18.49 -1.47 -9.81
C ASP A 277 16.98 -1.35 -10.05
N PRO A 278 16.16 -1.89 -9.14
CA PRO A 278 14.72 -1.91 -9.31
C PRO A 278 14.07 -0.57 -8.92
N SER A 279 14.85 0.48 -8.65
CA SER A 279 14.30 1.77 -8.29
C SER A 279 13.69 2.44 -9.52
N VAL A 280 12.39 2.75 -9.44
CA VAL A 280 11.72 3.57 -10.45
C VAL A 280 11.66 4.99 -9.94
N ASN A 281 12.13 5.92 -10.76
CA ASN A 281 11.73 7.30 -10.59
C ASN A 281 10.29 7.39 -11.08
N TYR A 282 9.31 7.33 -10.16
CA TYR A 282 7.91 7.53 -10.52
C TYR A 282 7.75 8.89 -11.18
N MET A 283 7.80 8.92 -12.52
CA MET A 283 7.47 10.09 -13.29
C MET A 283 5.97 10.29 -13.15
N CYS A 284 5.57 11.10 -12.17
CA CYS A 284 4.23 11.64 -12.14
C CYS A 284 4.00 12.32 -13.47
N THR A 285 3.01 11.85 -14.24
CA THR A 285 2.50 12.58 -15.40
C THR A 285 2.06 13.94 -14.89
N GLN A 286 2.86 14.97 -15.18
CA GLN A 286 2.62 16.31 -14.66
C GLN A 286 1.27 16.80 -15.18
N THR A 287 0.29 16.92 -14.28
CA THR A 287 -0.94 17.66 -14.56
C THR A 287 -0.59 19.12 -14.80
N LYS A 288 -1.35 19.78 -15.69
CA LYS A 288 -1.36 21.24 -15.75
C LYS A 288 -1.83 21.76 -14.40
N ARG A 289 -0.98 22.53 -13.71
CA ARG A 289 -1.28 23.08 -12.36
C ARG A 289 -1.97 24.44 -12.41
N ASP A 290 -2.53 24.78 -13.57
CA ASP A 290 -3.11 26.08 -13.88
C ASP A 290 -4.53 26.25 -13.30
N GLY A 291 -5.08 25.21 -12.67
CA GLY A 291 -6.47 25.14 -12.22
C GLY A 291 -6.73 25.73 -10.83
N GLU A 292 -8.01 25.97 -10.53
CA GLU A 292 -8.51 26.49 -9.24
C GLU A 292 -9.31 25.43 -8.46
N ILE A 293 -9.01 24.14 -8.65
CA ILE A 293 -9.84 23.04 -8.11
C ILE A 293 -9.13 22.33 -6.96
N CYS A 294 -9.85 22.23 -5.84
CA CYS A 294 -9.52 21.33 -4.73
C CYS A 294 -10.48 20.14 -4.74
N MET A 295 -9.96 18.93 -4.90
CA MET A 295 -10.78 17.72 -4.84
C MET A 295 -10.85 17.20 -3.40
N ILE A 296 -12.04 16.80 -2.95
CA ILE A 296 -12.24 16.21 -1.63
C ILE A 296 -12.98 14.88 -1.78
N ASN A 297 -12.34 13.79 -1.37
CA ASN A 297 -12.98 12.50 -1.18
C ASN A 297 -13.15 12.21 0.32
N PRO A 298 -14.35 12.42 0.89
CA PRO A 298 -14.58 12.19 2.32
C PRO A 298 -14.81 10.70 2.66
N PHE A 299 -15.11 9.87 1.66
CA PHE A 299 -15.57 8.50 1.87
C PHE A 299 -14.42 7.50 1.91
N GLY A 300 -14.39 6.66 2.95
CA GLY A 300 -13.47 5.54 3.10
C GLY A 300 -14.14 4.19 2.76
N SER A 301 -13.37 3.10 2.73
CA SER A 301 -13.92 1.75 2.56
C SER A 301 -14.75 1.28 3.75
N LEU A 302 -14.58 1.92 4.91
CA LEU A 302 -15.29 1.70 6.15
C LEU A 302 -15.56 3.06 6.80
N LYS A 303 -16.62 3.16 7.59
CA LYS A 303 -16.97 4.38 8.34
C LYS A 303 -15.84 4.89 9.24
N SER A 304 -15.02 4.00 9.82
CA SER A 304 -13.86 4.38 10.65
C SER A 304 -12.68 4.95 9.85
N LYS A 305 -12.71 4.83 8.51
CA LYS A 305 -11.72 5.37 7.57
C LYS A 305 -12.24 6.63 6.84
N GLU A 306 -13.48 7.06 7.08
CA GLU A 306 -14.02 8.30 6.51
C GLU A 306 -13.37 9.53 7.15
N ILE A 307 -13.32 10.62 6.40
CA ILE A 307 -12.97 11.93 6.95
C ILE A 307 -14.19 12.46 7.72
N PRO A 308 -14.05 12.84 9.00
CA PRO A 308 -15.14 13.39 9.77
C PRO A 308 -15.82 14.57 9.08
N PHE A 309 -17.15 14.54 9.04
CA PHE A 309 -18.01 15.52 8.40
C PHE A 309 -17.63 16.98 8.74
N ASP A 310 -17.45 17.25 10.02
CA ASP A 310 -17.14 18.59 10.54
C ASP A 310 -15.78 19.10 10.04
N ILE A 311 -14.79 18.20 9.93
CA ILE A 311 -13.48 18.55 9.36
C ILE A 311 -13.62 18.95 7.90
N VAL A 312 -14.39 18.21 7.10
CA VAL A 312 -14.57 18.52 5.68
C VAL A 312 -15.23 19.89 5.49
N VAL A 313 -16.30 20.17 6.23
CA VAL A 313 -16.99 21.47 6.23
C VAL A 313 -16.03 22.60 6.58
N ASP A 314 -15.28 22.45 7.67
CA ASP A 314 -14.38 23.50 8.16
C ASP A 314 -13.19 23.72 7.22
N VAL A 315 -12.66 22.68 6.59
CA VAL A 315 -11.62 22.79 5.55
C VAL A 315 -12.16 23.59 4.35
N CYS A 316 -13.36 23.28 3.85
CA CYS A 316 -13.95 24.01 2.73
C CYS A 316 -14.13 25.50 3.04
N LYS A 317 -14.64 25.82 4.24
CA LYS A 317 -14.81 27.21 4.70
C LYS A 317 -13.48 27.95 4.76
N LYS A 318 -12.49 27.38 5.46
CA LYS A 318 -11.17 28.00 5.63
C LYS A 318 -10.43 28.21 4.30
N LEU A 319 -10.48 27.22 3.41
CA LEU A 319 -9.87 27.34 2.09
C LEU A 319 -10.58 28.41 1.25
N HIS A 320 -11.91 28.49 1.30
CA HIS A 320 -12.67 29.52 0.58
C HIS A 320 -12.41 30.93 1.11
N GLU A 321 -12.30 31.10 2.43
CA GLU A 321 -11.94 32.38 3.06
C GLU A 321 -10.56 32.88 2.59
N ASN A 322 -9.60 31.97 2.43
CA ASN A 322 -8.24 32.31 1.97
C ASN A 322 -8.15 32.47 0.44
N ASN A 323 -8.89 31.67 -0.32
CA ASN A 323 -8.96 31.74 -1.77
C ASN A 323 -10.42 31.62 -2.27
N PRO A 324 -11.14 32.74 -2.42
CA PRO A 324 -12.55 32.75 -2.81
C PRO A 324 -12.84 32.23 -4.23
N LYS A 325 -11.80 32.08 -5.06
CA LYS A 325 -11.93 31.53 -6.42
C LYS A 325 -11.91 30.01 -6.44
N LEU A 326 -11.30 29.39 -5.44
CA LEU A 326 -11.16 27.94 -5.33
C LEU A 326 -12.53 27.26 -5.44
N VAL A 327 -12.60 26.24 -6.30
CA VAL A 327 -13.76 25.40 -6.55
C VAL A 327 -13.52 24.05 -5.88
N PHE A 328 -14.51 23.54 -5.16
CA PHE A 328 -14.42 22.27 -4.45
C PHE A 328 -15.14 21.18 -5.22
N TYR A 329 -14.41 20.16 -5.66
CA TYR A 329 -14.99 18.96 -6.25
C TYR A 329 -15.11 17.91 -5.15
N VAL A 330 -16.32 17.75 -4.62
CA VAL A 330 -16.58 16.80 -3.53
C VAL A 330 -17.12 15.51 -4.12
N VAL A 331 -16.39 14.41 -3.91
CA VAL A 331 -16.82 13.07 -4.35
C VAL A 331 -18.08 12.69 -3.58
N GLY A 332 -19.16 12.36 -4.28
CA GLY A 332 -20.47 12.05 -3.72
C GLY A 332 -20.66 10.61 -3.25
N GLY A 333 -19.64 9.75 -3.42
CA GLY A 333 -19.68 8.34 -3.08
C GLY A 333 -20.57 7.51 -4.01
N PHE A 334 -20.94 6.30 -3.58
CA PHE A 334 -21.87 5.44 -4.31
C PHE A 334 -23.31 5.98 -4.30
N ARG A 335 -23.92 6.12 -5.49
CA ARG A 335 -25.26 6.72 -5.67
C ARG A 335 -26.41 5.90 -5.07
N ASP A 336 -26.18 4.61 -4.85
CA ASP A 336 -27.11 3.65 -4.26
C ASP A 336 -26.91 3.46 -2.75
N ASN A 337 -25.91 4.13 -2.16
CA ASN A 337 -25.65 4.08 -0.73
C ASN A 337 -26.39 5.21 0.01
N SER A 338 -27.38 4.84 0.83
CA SER A 338 -28.19 5.80 1.59
C SER A 338 -27.39 6.66 2.57
N ASP A 339 -26.34 6.11 3.19
CA ASP A 339 -25.51 6.85 4.15
C ASP A 339 -24.69 7.92 3.43
N HIS A 340 -24.18 7.62 2.24
CA HIS A 340 -23.46 8.59 1.41
C HIS A 340 -24.40 9.71 0.92
N LEU A 341 -25.61 9.37 0.48
CA LEU A 341 -26.61 10.35 0.07
C LEU A 341 -27.00 11.28 1.24
N ALA A 342 -27.26 10.71 2.41
CA ALA A 342 -27.58 11.48 3.62
C ALA A 342 -26.41 12.37 4.06
N TRP A 343 -25.18 11.89 3.94
CA TRP A 343 -23.98 12.68 4.22
C TRP A 343 -23.89 13.90 3.29
N ILE A 344 -24.11 13.70 1.99
CA ILE A 344 -24.05 14.76 0.98
C ILE A 344 -25.18 15.77 1.17
N GLU A 345 -26.41 15.31 1.44
CA GLU A 345 -27.53 16.20 1.74
C GLU A 345 -27.23 17.08 2.96
N ASN A 346 -26.73 16.48 4.04
CA ASN A 346 -26.34 17.22 5.24
C ASN A 346 -25.19 18.21 4.97
N PHE A 347 -24.23 17.83 4.12
CA PHE A 347 -23.10 18.68 3.74
C PHE A 347 -23.56 19.91 2.96
N LEU A 348 -24.42 19.72 1.97
CA LEU A 348 -25.00 20.80 1.18
C LEU A 348 -25.88 21.72 2.03
N ASN A 349 -26.73 21.17 2.92
CA ASN A 349 -27.56 21.95 3.83
C ASN A 349 -26.73 22.77 4.83
N THR A 350 -25.59 22.25 5.29
CA THR A 350 -24.70 22.96 6.21
C THR A 350 -23.95 24.10 5.50
N THR A 351 -23.47 23.85 4.28
CA THR A 351 -22.68 24.81 3.50
C THR A 351 -23.53 25.85 2.77
N SER A 352 -24.84 25.62 2.58
CA SER A 352 -25.76 26.58 1.94
C SER A 352 -25.97 27.86 2.74
N SER A 353 -25.66 27.86 4.03
CA SER A 353 -25.69 29.06 4.88
C SER A 353 -24.71 30.14 4.39
N ASP A 354 -23.61 29.75 3.73
CA ASP A 354 -22.70 30.64 3.01
C ASP A 354 -22.96 30.54 1.51
N LYS A 355 -23.64 31.56 0.96
CA LYS A 355 -24.00 31.60 -0.47
C LYS A 355 -22.76 31.63 -1.39
N LYS A 356 -21.65 32.22 -0.96
CA LYS A 356 -20.44 32.31 -1.79
C LYS A 356 -19.73 30.96 -1.83
N LEU A 357 -19.61 30.30 -0.69
CA LEU A 357 -19.03 28.96 -0.60
C LEU A 357 -19.87 27.93 -1.36
N SER A 358 -21.19 27.91 -1.16
CA SER A 358 -22.08 26.92 -1.80
C SER A 358 -22.06 26.98 -3.32
N GLN A 359 -21.85 28.16 -3.93
CA GLN A 359 -21.66 28.30 -5.38
C GLN A 359 -20.34 27.70 -5.90
N ARG A 360 -19.38 27.46 -5.01
CA ARG A 360 -18.07 26.88 -5.33
C ARG A 360 -18.01 25.37 -5.11
N ILE A 361 -19.00 24.79 -4.44
CA ILE A 361 -19.06 23.35 -4.18
C ILE A 361 -19.76 22.67 -5.36
N LYS A 362 -19.08 21.69 -5.95
CA LYS A 362 -19.64 20.80 -6.97
C LYS A 362 -19.55 19.36 -6.48
N ILE A 363 -20.68 18.68 -6.37
CA ILE A 363 -20.70 17.24 -6.08
C ILE A 363 -20.40 16.47 -7.36
N ARG A 364 -19.48 15.52 -7.28
CA ARG A 364 -19.02 14.67 -8.39
C ARG A 364 -19.29 13.21 -8.10
N TYR A 365 -19.88 12.53 -9.07
CA TYR A 365 -20.13 11.09 -8.99
C TYR A 365 -19.49 10.45 -10.20
N TYR A 366 -18.61 9.49 -9.96
CA TYR A 366 -17.89 8.77 -11.01
C TYR A 366 -18.42 7.35 -11.08
N ASN A 367 -18.68 6.87 -12.29
CA ASN A 367 -19.02 5.47 -12.52
C ASN A 367 -17.77 4.59 -12.39
N ASP A 368 -16.61 5.14 -12.73
CA ASP A 368 -15.32 4.47 -12.64
C ASP A 368 -14.17 5.48 -12.42
N LEU A 369 -12.99 5.00 -12.00
CA LEU A 369 -11.83 5.88 -11.82
C LEU A 369 -11.32 6.51 -13.12
N SER A 370 -11.67 6.01 -14.31
CA SER A 370 -11.22 6.63 -15.55
C SER A 370 -11.91 7.99 -15.78
N GLU A 371 -13.18 8.10 -15.40
CA GLU A 371 -13.89 9.40 -15.38
C GLU A 371 -13.21 10.39 -14.43
N LEU A 372 -12.84 9.94 -13.22
CA LEU A 372 -12.14 10.76 -12.23
C LEU A 372 -10.78 11.24 -12.77
N VAL A 373 -9.99 10.32 -13.34
CA VAL A 373 -8.64 10.62 -13.85
C VAL A 373 -8.72 11.58 -15.04
N ASN A 374 -9.68 11.39 -15.95
CA ASN A 374 -9.91 12.32 -17.05
C ASN A 374 -10.29 13.71 -16.53
N GLU A 375 -11.20 13.81 -15.55
CA GLU A 375 -11.55 15.11 -14.94
C GLU A 375 -10.34 15.75 -14.25
N VAL A 376 -9.49 14.97 -13.58
CA VAL A 376 -8.23 15.46 -12.97
C VAL A 376 -7.32 16.11 -14.02
N TYR A 377 -7.16 15.50 -15.19
CA TYR A 377 -6.33 16.03 -16.27
C TYR A 377 -6.97 17.21 -17.02
N GLU A 378 -8.26 17.12 -17.34
CA GLU A 378 -8.99 18.11 -18.14
C GLU A 378 -9.24 19.40 -17.35
N ASP A 379 -9.71 19.27 -16.11
CA ASP A 379 -10.09 20.41 -15.28
C ASP A 379 -8.89 20.98 -14.49
N GLY A 380 -7.79 20.23 -14.37
CA GLY A 380 -6.56 20.66 -13.69
C GLY A 380 -6.73 20.72 -12.17
N VAL A 381 -6.85 19.56 -11.52
CA VAL A 381 -6.94 19.50 -10.06
C VAL A 381 -5.61 19.92 -9.43
N LEU A 382 -5.66 20.94 -8.57
CA LEU A 382 -4.48 21.57 -7.98
C LEU A 382 -3.99 20.82 -6.75
N VAL A 383 -4.90 20.46 -5.86
CA VAL A 383 -4.63 19.72 -4.62
C VAL A 383 -5.84 18.86 -4.26
N ALA A 384 -5.63 17.87 -3.39
CA ALA A 384 -6.73 17.06 -2.88
C ALA A 384 -6.64 16.69 -1.40
N LEU A 385 -7.81 16.41 -0.81
CA LEU A 385 -7.96 15.78 0.50
C LEU A 385 -8.77 14.50 0.34
N THR A 386 -8.22 13.36 0.73
CA THR A 386 -8.85 12.06 0.48
C THR A 386 -8.75 11.14 1.68
N ALA A 387 -9.76 10.30 1.89
CA ALA A 387 -9.62 9.10 2.70
C ALA A 387 -8.67 8.09 2.03
N ASP A 388 -8.11 7.18 2.84
CA ASP A 388 -7.27 6.04 2.41
C ASP A 388 -8.05 5.07 1.50
N THR A 389 -8.04 5.35 0.20
CA THR A 389 -8.82 4.66 -0.84
C THR A 389 -8.08 4.63 -2.18
N SER A 390 -8.62 3.89 -3.15
CA SER A 390 -8.11 3.87 -4.53
C SER A 390 -8.09 5.25 -5.22
N ILE A 391 -8.92 6.19 -4.79
CA ILE A 391 -8.88 7.57 -5.27
C ILE A 391 -7.56 8.24 -4.89
N ALA A 392 -7.04 8.00 -3.68
CA ALA A 392 -5.75 8.52 -3.26
C ALA A 392 -4.61 8.01 -4.16
N HIS A 393 -4.64 6.72 -4.49
CA HIS A 393 -3.65 6.10 -5.40
C HIS A 393 -3.75 6.67 -6.82
N ALA A 394 -4.97 6.86 -7.34
CA ALA A 394 -5.18 7.45 -8.66
C ALA A 394 -4.71 8.90 -8.75
N LEU A 395 -5.04 9.73 -7.75
CA LEU A 395 -4.56 11.12 -7.66
C LEU A 395 -3.04 11.20 -7.58
N ASN A 396 -2.43 10.28 -6.82
CA ASN A 396 -0.98 10.19 -6.71
C ASN A 396 -0.33 9.83 -8.06
N ARG A 397 -0.90 8.85 -8.79
CA ARG A 397 -0.45 8.51 -10.16
C ARG A 397 -0.60 9.68 -11.14
N CYS A 398 -1.62 10.52 -10.96
CA CYS A 398 -1.81 11.76 -11.73
C CYS A 398 -0.90 12.92 -11.28
N GLY A 399 -0.04 12.73 -10.28
CA GLY A 399 0.84 13.79 -9.78
C GLY A 399 0.13 14.92 -9.02
N VAL A 400 -1.08 14.66 -8.48
CA VAL A 400 -1.85 15.65 -7.70
C VAL A 400 -1.43 15.63 -6.22
N PRO A 401 -0.88 16.74 -5.68
CA PRO A 401 -0.54 16.84 -4.26
C PRO A 401 -1.77 16.63 -3.39
N ASN A 402 -1.70 15.69 -2.45
CA ASN A 402 -2.87 15.36 -1.65
C ASN A 402 -2.53 15.00 -0.21
N PHE A 403 -3.43 15.35 0.71
CA PHE A 403 -3.48 14.74 2.02
C PHE A 403 -4.33 13.48 1.99
N THR A 404 -3.78 12.38 2.49
CA THR A 404 -4.52 11.15 2.76
C THR A 404 -4.77 11.01 4.26
N PHE A 405 -6.04 10.87 4.63
CA PHE A 405 -6.48 10.83 6.02
C PHE A 405 -6.42 9.41 6.60
N TYR A 406 -5.71 9.27 7.73
CA TYR A 406 -5.54 8.01 8.46
C TYR A 406 -6.01 8.17 9.90
N ASN A 407 -6.87 7.28 10.38
CA ASN A 407 -7.36 7.30 11.75
C ASN A 407 -6.62 6.27 12.61
N GLU A 408 -5.99 6.72 13.70
CA GLU A 408 -5.07 5.93 14.54
C GLU A 408 -5.68 4.66 15.13
N ILE A 409 -7.00 4.60 15.26
CA ILE A 409 -7.69 3.42 15.80
C ILE A 409 -7.64 2.20 14.88
N ASN A 410 -7.25 2.38 13.61
CA ASN A 410 -7.29 1.32 12.61
C ASN A 410 -6.02 0.47 12.59
N TRP A 411 -4.96 0.84 13.34
CA TRP A 411 -3.74 0.03 13.44
C TRP A 411 -3.29 -0.15 14.90
N ASP A 412 -2.44 -1.14 15.10
CA ASP A 412 -1.73 -1.38 16.36
C ASP A 412 -0.29 -0.86 16.26
N SER A 413 0.05 0.15 17.06
CA SER A 413 1.35 0.80 17.09
C SER A 413 2.48 -0.10 17.62
N GLU A 414 2.15 -1.16 18.35
CA GLU A 414 3.14 -2.13 18.85
C GLU A 414 3.45 -3.23 17.81
N SER A 415 2.66 -3.31 16.73
CA SER A 415 2.69 -4.38 15.75
C SER A 415 3.32 -3.94 14.44
N ILE A 416 4.47 -4.53 14.13
CA ILE A 416 5.24 -4.25 12.91
C ILE A 416 4.39 -4.55 11.66
N GLN A 417 3.69 -5.69 11.66
CA GLN A 417 2.78 -6.06 10.57
C GLN A 417 1.58 -5.12 10.46
N SER A 418 0.93 -4.74 11.58
CA SER A 418 -0.23 -3.82 11.51
C SER A 418 0.17 -2.43 10.99
N LEU A 419 1.31 -1.90 11.43
CA LEU A 419 1.85 -0.65 10.91
C LEU A 419 2.19 -0.72 9.43
N THR A 420 2.63 -1.88 8.96
CA THR A 420 2.92 -2.12 7.55
C THR A 420 1.65 -2.17 6.69
N SER A 421 0.55 -2.72 7.22
CA SER A 421 -0.67 -2.99 6.45
C SER A 421 -1.74 -1.91 6.54
N ASP A 422 -1.91 -1.25 7.69
CA ASP A 422 -3.09 -0.42 7.97
C ASP A 422 -2.74 1.04 8.31
N SER A 423 -1.45 1.33 8.46
CA SER A 423 -0.96 2.67 8.76
C SER A 423 -0.41 3.37 7.50
N PRO A 424 -0.18 4.70 7.54
CA PRO A 424 0.39 5.42 6.41
C PRO A 424 1.78 4.91 5.97
N LEU A 425 2.49 4.14 6.82
CA LEU A 425 3.83 3.61 6.52
C LEU A 425 3.85 2.62 5.35
N GLY A 426 2.75 1.92 5.10
CA GLY A 426 2.62 1.01 3.96
C GLY A 426 2.43 1.74 2.64
N PHE A 427 1.51 2.70 2.60
CA PHE A 427 0.95 3.22 1.34
C PHE A 427 1.51 4.57 0.92
N CYS A 428 1.71 5.50 1.84
CA CYS A 428 2.13 6.86 1.50
C CYS A 428 3.58 6.92 0.99
N ARG A 429 4.33 5.83 1.03
CA ARG A 429 5.72 5.79 0.57
C ARG A 429 5.84 5.74 -0.95
N PHE A 430 4.85 5.15 -1.63
CA PHE A 430 4.94 4.85 -3.06
C PHE A 430 5.20 6.04 -3.96
N ASN A 431 4.49 7.15 -3.75
CA ASN A 431 4.69 8.28 -4.63
C ASN A 431 4.61 9.61 -3.89
N TYR A 432 5.53 10.50 -4.22
CA TYR A 432 5.27 11.92 -4.20
C TYR A 432 4.19 12.20 -5.26
N PRO A 433 3.19 13.07 -5.02
CA PRO A 433 3.03 14.04 -3.92
C PRO A 433 1.94 13.70 -2.86
N GLN A 434 1.89 12.46 -2.34
CA GLN A 434 0.93 12.08 -1.28
C GLN A 434 1.47 12.37 0.15
N TYR A 435 0.67 12.97 1.02
CA TYR A 435 1.04 13.33 2.40
C TYR A 435 0.10 12.68 3.41
N PRO A 436 0.61 11.96 4.43
CA PRO A 436 -0.26 11.40 5.46
C PRO A 436 -0.77 12.49 6.41
N PHE A 437 -2.03 12.39 6.81
CA PHE A 437 -2.60 13.11 7.95
C PHE A 437 -3.08 12.09 8.99
N ILE A 438 -2.48 12.09 10.18
CA ILE A 438 -2.89 11.19 11.27
C ILE A 438 -3.94 11.89 12.12
N PHE A 439 -5.15 11.38 12.06
CA PHE A 439 -6.24 11.80 12.92
C PHE A 439 -6.23 11.03 14.23
N LYS A 440 -6.11 11.80 15.30
CA LYS A 440 -6.17 11.36 16.69
C LYS A 440 -7.51 11.75 17.28
N ILE A 441 -8.13 10.84 18.03
CA ILE A 441 -9.54 11.00 18.46
C ILE A 441 -9.67 12.00 19.62
N GLU A 442 -8.57 12.41 20.24
CA GLU A 442 -8.59 13.27 21.43
C GLU A 442 -9.11 14.70 21.15
N ALA A 443 -9.93 15.21 22.08
CA ALA A 443 -10.76 16.41 21.90
C ALA A 443 -10.03 17.73 21.54
N PRO A 444 -8.76 17.99 21.92
CA PRO A 444 -8.05 19.18 21.45
C PRO A 444 -7.62 19.08 19.98
N GLU A 445 -7.30 17.87 19.51
CA GLU A 445 -6.70 17.64 18.19
C GLU A 445 -7.75 17.70 17.08
N LYS A 446 -8.99 17.27 17.38
CA LYS A 446 -10.13 17.40 16.46
C LYS A 446 -10.39 18.85 16.01
N ARG A 447 -10.23 19.82 16.92
CA ARG A 447 -10.47 21.25 16.62
C ARG A 447 -9.38 21.89 15.76
N ARG A 448 -8.17 21.31 15.74
CA ARG A 448 -7.03 21.86 15.02
C ARG A 448 -6.81 21.18 13.66
N ALA A 449 -7.38 19.99 13.45
CA ALA A 449 -7.27 19.20 12.22
C ALA A 449 -7.62 20.01 10.97
N ALA A 450 -8.77 20.69 10.95
CA ALA A 450 -9.20 21.48 9.79
C ALA A 450 -8.24 22.64 9.48
N GLN A 451 -7.64 23.26 10.51
CA GLN A 451 -6.63 24.31 10.32
C GLN A 451 -5.35 23.74 9.69
N ILE A 452 -4.83 22.64 10.25
CA ILE A 452 -3.61 21.98 9.75
C ILE A 452 -3.77 21.57 8.29
N LEU A 453 -4.87 20.90 7.96
CA LEU A 453 -5.18 20.47 6.59
C LEU A 453 -5.31 21.67 5.65
N SER A 454 -6.02 22.73 6.06
CA SER A 454 -6.20 23.92 5.21
C SER A 454 -4.88 24.64 4.93
N ASP A 455 -4.04 24.85 5.96
CA ASP A 455 -2.74 25.49 5.79
C ASP A 455 -1.81 24.68 4.87
N GLY A 456 -1.82 23.35 5.02
CA GLY A 456 -1.04 22.46 4.16
C GLY A 456 -1.54 22.45 2.72
N LEU A 457 -2.86 22.37 2.49
CA LEU A 457 -3.44 22.42 1.14
C LEU A 457 -3.18 23.77 0.44
N LEU A 458 -3.21 24.89 1.17
CA LEU A 458 -2.83 26.21 0.64
C LEU A 458 -1.34 26.27 0.27
N TYR A 459 -0.47 25.62 1.04
CA TYR A 459 0.94 25.53 0.70
C TYR A 459 1.16 24.69 -0.56
N LEU A 460 0.56 23.50 -0.64
CA LEU A 460 0.73 22.55 -1.74
C LEU A 460 0.09 23.01 -3.05
N SER A 461 -0.82 23.99 -3.00
CA SER A 461 -1.45 24.61 -4.17
C SER A 461 -0.63 25.75 -4.79
N ASP A 462 0.66 25.86 -4.43
CA ASP A 462 1.56 26.95 -4.82
C ASP A 462 1.03 28.36 -4.46
N GLN A 463 0.09 28.45 -3.51
CA GLN A 463 -0.46 29.73 -3.02
C GLN A 463 0.41 30.36 -1.91
N ARG A 464 1.41 29.64 -1.40
CA ARG A 464 2.34 30.13 -0.37
C ARG A 464 3.77 29.61 -0.60
N GLU A 465 4.71 30.52 -0.85
CA GLU A 465 6.14 30.17 -0.92
C GLU A 465 6.81 30.20 0.47
N MET A 466 7.73 29.27 0.69
CA MET A 466 8.51 29.23 1.92
C MET A 466 9.71 30.21 1.83
N PRO A 467 9.94 31.08 2.84
CA PRO A 467 11.06 32.02 2.83
C PRO A 467 12.43 31.32 2.72
N ARG A 468 13.32 31.84 1.86
CA ARG A 468 14.63 31.24 1.52
C ARG A 468 15.50 30.83 2.73
N ASN A 469 15.49 31.64 3.80
CA ASN A 469 16.25 31.35 5.02
C ASN A 469 15.72 30.12 5.75
N LYS A 470 14.40 30.00 5.88
CA LYS A 470 13.73 28.81 6.42
C LYS A 470 13.98 27.60 5.53
N THR A 471 13.93 27.77 4.20
CA THR A 471 14.22 26.71 3.22
C THR A 471 15.62 26.13 3.42
N ARG A 472 16.64 26.97 3.68
CA ARG A 472 18.02 26.50 3.91
C ARG A 472 18.13 25.60 5.14
N GLN A 473 17.44 25.94 6.23
CA GLN A 473 17.44 25.17 7.46
C GLN A 473 16.73 23.82 7.28
N LEU A 474 15.54 23.82 6.66
CA LEU A 474 14.82 22.57 6.37
C LEU A 474 15.58 21.70 5.37
N LYS A 475 16.25 22.28 4.34
CA LYS A 475 17.15 21.54 3.44
C LYS A 475 18.32 20.89 4.17
N SER A 476 18.90 21.58 5.15
CA SER A 476 19.97 21.02 6.00
C SER A 476 19.47 19.80 6.79
N TYR A 477 18.25 19.86 7.32
CA TYR A 477 17.62 18.74 8.00
C TYR A 477 17.26 17.59 7.06
N ALA A 478 16.66 17.87 5.90
CA ALA A 478 16.33 16.86 4.89
C ALA A 478 17.57 16.09 4.45
N ARG A 479 18.73 16.75 4.26
CA ARG A 479 20.00 16.06 3.99
C ARG A 479 20.43 15.12 5.12
N ARG A 480 20.14 15.45 6.38
CA ARG A 480 20.41 14.54 7.51
C ARG A 480 19.43 13.39 7.55
N VAL A 481 18.16 13.61 7.18
CA VAL A 481 17.21 12.51 6.94
C VAL A 481 17.73 11.61 5.83
N SER A 482 18.12 12.14 4.65
CA SER A 482 18.69 11.34 3.55
C SER A 482 19.92 10.55 4.01
N LYS A 483 20.84 11.20 4.73
CA LYS A 483 22.00 10.51 5.33
C LYS A 483 21.57 9.39 6.28
N PHE A 484 20.60 9.62 7.15
CA PHE A 484 20.03 8.56 7.97
C PHE A 484 19.43 7.44 7.10
N LEU A 485 18.69 7.75 6.05
CA LEU A 485 18.07 6.75 5.19
C LEU A 485 19.12 5.89 4.44
N GLU A 486 20.25 6.47 4.07
CA GLU A 486 21.40 5.79 3.45
C GLU A 486 22.17 4.94 4.47
N GLU A 487 22.48 5.51 5.65
CA GLU A 487 23.36 4.90 6.65
C GLU A 487 22.63 3.97 7.64
N ALA A 488 21.31 4.12 7.78
CA ALA A 488 20.47 3.31 8.68
C ALA A 488 20.61 1.81 8.40
N LEU A 489 20.89 1.43 7.15
CA LEU A 489 21.10 0.06 6.72
C LEU A 489 22.29 -0.63 7.42
N PHE A 490 23.18 0.12 8.06
CA PHE A 490 24.29 -0.40 8.86
C PHE A 490 23.93 -0.42 10.36
N GLU A 491 23.62 -1.60 10.90
CA GLU A 491 22.96 -1.83 12.20
C GLU A 491 23.55 -1.09 13.42
N LYS A 492 24.87 -0.80 13.45
CA LYS A 492 25.53 -0.17 14.60
C LYS A 492 25.31 1.35 14.69
N ASP A 493 25.17 2.04 13.55
CA ASP A 493 25.01 3.49 13.52
C ASP A 493 23.55 3.94 13.40
N GLY A 494 22.68 3.10 12.81
CA GLY A 494 21.27 3.42 12.58
C GLY A 494 20.52 3.89 13.82
N ARG A 495 20.68 3.22 14.97
CA ARG A 495 19.97 3.62 16.21
C ARG A 495 20.46 4.97 16.74
N ARG A 496 21.77 5.23 16.70
CA ARG A 496 22.36 6.49 17.15
C ARG A 496 21.88 7.64 16.26
N LEU A 497 21.95 7.45 14.93
CA LEU A 497 21.48 8.42 13.95
C LEU A 497 19.98 8.70 14.09
N HIS A 498 19.17 7.68 14.36
CA HIS A 498 17.73 7.87 14.62
C HIS A 498 17.48 8.74 15.85
N ILE A 499 18.20 8.51 16.96
CA ILE A 499 18.09 9.33 18.17
C ILE A 499 18.51 10.79 17.90
N GLU A 500 19.59 10.99 17.14
CA GLU A 500 20.04 12.32 16.71
C GLU A 500 18.97 13.02 15.85
N LEU A 501 18.34 12.27 14.94
CA LEU A 501 17.28 12.77 14.07
C LEU A 501 16.03 13.18 14.84
N CYS A 502 15.61 12.41 15.85
CA CYS A 502 14.51 12.76 16.75
C CYS A 502 14.80 14.06 17.50
N ARG A 503 16.00 14.22 18.06
CA ARG A 503 16.38 15.46 18.79
C ARG A 503 16.35 16.70 17.89
N ASP A 504 16.83 16.55 16.66
CA ASP A 504 16.79 17.64 15.68
C ASP A 504 15.36 17.95 15.23
N TYR A 505 14.53 16.92 15.06
CA TYR A 505 13.11 17.07 14.74
C TYR A 505 12.36 17.85 15.82
N GLU A 506 12.56 17.52 17.09
CA GLU A 506 11.93 18.24 18.21
C GLU A 506 12.32 19.72 18.27
N LYS A 507 13.59 20.03 18.02
CA LYS A 507 14.07 21.43 17.95
C LYS A 507 13.37 22.20 16.83
N LEU A 508 13.30 21.61 15.63
CA LEU A 508 12.60 22.22 14.50
C LEU A 508 11.11 22.37 14.80
N ARG A 509 10.46 21.33 15.32
CA ARG A 509 9.05 21.38 15.69
C ARG A 509 8.77 22.51 16.68
N ALA A 510 9.62 22.69 17.70
CA ALA A 510 9.49 23.76 18.68
C ALA A 510 9.65 25.15 18.04
N GLU A 511 10.60 25.32 17.12
CA GLU A 511 10.84 26.57 16.39
C GLU A 511 9.66 26.95 15.49
N TYR A 512 9.03 25.97 14.84
CA TYR A 512 7.97 26.20 13.86
C TYR A 512 6.55 26.12 14.45
N LYS A 513 6.39 25.76 15.73
CA LYS A 513 5.10 25.53 16.41
C LYS A 513 4.06 26.64 16.24
N ASN A 514 4.49 27.90 16.20
CA ASN A 514 3.62 29.07 16.09
C ASN A 514 3.76 29.78 14.73
N THR A 515 4.14 29.04 13.69
CA THR A 515 4.28 29.56 12.32
C THR A 515 3.24 28.94 11.40
N GLU A 516 3.02 29.58 10.23
CA GLU A 516 2.17 29.05 9.16
C GLU A 516 2.64 27.69 8.60
N PHE A 517 3.86 27.25 8.92
CA PHE A 517 4.44 25.97 8.51
C PHE A 517 4.36 24.91 9.63
N SER A 518 3.70 25.20 10.75
CA SER A 518 3.50 24.22 11.84
C SER A 518 2.80 22.95 11.36
N TRP A 519 1.95 23.04 10.32
CA TRP A 519 1.27 21.91 9.72
C TRP A 519 2.22 20.80 9.25
N ILE A 520 3.46 21.13 8.84
CA ILE A 520 4.46 20.16 8.39
C ILE A 520 4.75 19.12 9.48
N PHE A 521 4.71 19.54 10.74
CA PHE A 521 4.98 18.71 11.91
C PHE A 521 3.70 18.18 12.58
N ASP A 522 2.60 18.91 12.42
CA ASP A 522 1.33 18.59 13.08
C ASP A 522 0.43 17.66 12.24
N ALA A 523 0.61 17.61 10.91
CA ALA A 523 -0.12 16.66 10.06
C ALA A 523 0.36 15.21 10.28
N TYR A 524 1.67 15.04 10.45
CA TYR A 524 2.29 13.74 10.64
C TYR A 524 3.57 13.88 11.48
N ASP A 525 3.65 13.08 12.54
CA ASP A 525 4.81 13.01 13.43
C ASP A 525 5.51 11.64 13.30
N PRO A 526 6.72 11.57 12.71
CA PRO A 526 7.45 10.31 12.56
C PRO A 526 7.86 9.68 13.89
N MET A 527 7.96 10.48 14.97
CA MET A 527 8.27 9.96 16.31
C MET A 527 7.06 9.25 16.90
N PHE A 528 5.86 9.83 16.79
CA PHE A 528 4.62 9.21 17.24
C PHE A 528 4.41 7.82 16.63
N MET A 529 4.68 7.66 15.33
CA MET A 529 4.50 6.38 14.64
C MET A 529 5.51 5.29 15.03
N THR A 530 6.59 5.66 15.72
CA THR A 530 7.72 4.75 15.98
C THR A 530 8.04 4.56 17.45
N GLU A 531 7.39 5.31 18.34
CA GLU A 531 7.63 5.30 19.79
C GLU A 531 7.52 3.90 20.38
N ASP A 532 6.39 3.22 20.13
CA ASP A 532 6.10 1.88 20.66
C ASP A 532 7.01 0.78 20.07
N LEU A 533 7.59 1.04 18.89
CA LEU A 533 8.50 0.11 18.22
C LEU A 533 9.89 0.09 18.83
N LEU A 534 10.32 1.13 19.56
CA LEU A 534 11.69 1.23 20.08
C LEU A 534 12.06 0.12 21.08
N SER A 535 11.06 -0.57 21.62
CA SER A 535 11.22 -1.76 22.47
C SER A 535 11.61 -3.02 21.69
N LYS A 536 11.34 -3.06 20.39
CA LYS A 536 11.60 -4.22 19.52
C LYS A 536 13.06 -4.25 19.05
N PRO A 537 13.57 -5.42 18.60
CA PRO A 537 14.91 -5.51 18.01
C PRO A 537 15.09 -4.53 16.84
N HIS A 538 16.10 -3.68 16.90
CA HIS A 538 16.30 -2.58 15.94
C HIS A 538 16.30 -3.05 14.47
N ARG A 539 16.93 -4.19 14.20
CA ARG A 539 16.96 -4.82 12.86
C ARG A 539 15.56 -5.14 12.32
N LYS A 540 14.61 -5.52 13.18
CA LYS A 540 13.24 -5.85 12.77
C LYS A 540 12.40 -4.62 12.43
N ILE A 541 12.71 -3.45 13.00
CA ILE A 541 11.91 -2.22 12.86
C ILE A 541 12.55 -1.16 11.96
N LEU A 542 13.82 -1.33 11.59
CA LEU A 542 14.62 -0.33 10.87
C LEU A 542 13.91 0.24 9.63
N TYR A 543 13.27 -0.63 8.85
CA TYR A 543 12.55 -0.21 7.65
C TYR A 543 11.30 0.64 8.00
N LEU A 544 10.59 0.39 9.11
CA LEU A 544 9.48 1.23 9.57
C LEU A 544 9.99 2.59 10.04
N LEU A 545 11.11 2.61 10.77
CA LEU A 545 11.77 3.85 11.13
C LEU A 545 12.13 4.64 9.87
N SER A 546 12.80 4.02 8.91
CA SER A 546 13.11 4.64 7.61
C SER A 546 11.84 5.14 6.90
N SER A 547 10.77 4.34 6.88
CA SER A 547 9.52 4.70 6.22
C SER A 547 8.82 5.86 6.90
N SER A 548 8.85 5.95 8.23
CA SER A 548 8.21 7.05 8.97
C SER A 548 8.85 8.38 8.62
N TRP A 549 10.18 8.42 8.51
CA TRP A 549 10.88 9.63 8.08
C TRP A 549 10.65 9.96 6.60
N LYS A 550 10.67 8.96 5.70
CA LYS A 550 10.43 9.15 4.26
C LYS A 550 9.06 9.74 3.95
N ILE A 551 8.02 9.34 4.68
CA ILE A 551 6.68 9.85 4.41
C ILE A 551 6.36 11.16 5.11
N SER A 552 7.27 11.66 5.96
CA SER A 552 7.06 12.94 6.65
C SER A 552 6.90 14.08 5.64
N PRO A 553 5.94 15.01 5.85
CA PRO A 553 5.77 16.15 4.96
C PRO A 553 7.05 16.94 4.76
N LEU A 554 7.84 17.08 5.84
CA LEU A 554 9.13 17.75 5.81
C LEU A 554 10.10 17.13 4.80
N TYR A 555 10.25 15.80 4.79
CA TYR A 555 11.12 15.12 3.84
C TYR A 555 10.60 15.26 2.41
N LYS A 556 9.32 14.97 2.18
CA LYS A 556 8.70 14.99 0.84
C LYS A 556 8.74 16.36 0.16
N ILE A 557 8.48 17.43 0.89
CA ILE A 557 8.57 18.80 0.33
C ILE A 557 10.00 19.09 -0.11
N MET A 558 11.01 18.65 0.66
CA MET A 558 12.40 18.93 0.34
C MET A 558 12.93 18.08 -0.81
N GLU A 559 12.49 16.82 -0.93
CA GLU A 559 12.79 15.95 -2.07
C GLU A 559 12.28 16.57 -3.39
N SER A 560 11.11 17.21 -3.39
CA SER A 560 10.59 17.89 -4.59
C SER A 560 11.32 19.17 -5.01
N VAL A 561 12.20 19.71 -4.16
CA VAL A 561 12.93 20.97 -4.37
C VAL A 561 14.44 20.72 -4.56
N MET A 562 14.88 19.47 -4.41
CA MET A 562 16.24 19.00 -4.69
C MET A 562 16.32 18.49 -6.12
#